data_AF-A0AAJ3YG39-F1
#
_entry.id   AF-A0AAJ3YG39-F1
#
_cell.length_a   1.000
_cell.length_b   1.000
_cell.length_c   1.000
_cell.angle_alpha   90.00
_cell.angle_beta   90.00
_cell.angle_gamma   90.00
#
_symmetry.space_group_name_H-M   'P 1'
#
loop_
_entity.id
_entity.type
_entity.pdbx_description
1 polymer ?
#
loop_
_entity_poly.entity_id
_entity_poly.type
_entity_poly.pdbx_seq_one_letter_code
_entity_poly.pdbx_strand_id
1 'polypeptide(L)'
;MNRTVQVISQSSAGPRFTAEQDCHSEKMTFDAFRQHWRLLRDHNRNPSLRYFNRQNDDFKFCVLTLANRDCPGMFRLEDIGRPFQFFDQARREHIILAMNKLARWGNMLPRQFSTADCFLPE
;
A
#
# COMPACT_ATOMS: atom_id res chain seq x y z
N MET A 1 -0.14 31.94 15.85
CA MET A 1 -1.61 31.80 15.65
C MET A 1 -1.87 30.36 15.22
N ASN A 2 -2.36 29.51 16.13
CA ASN A 2 -2.51 28.08 15.88
C ASN A 2 -3.88 27.82 15.24
N ARG A 3 -3.93 27.67 13.91
CA ARG A 3 -5.13 27.25 13.19
C ARG A 3 -5.32 25.74 13.35
N THR A 4 -6.52 25.32 13.70
CA THR A 4 -6.91 23.90 13.81
C THR A 4 -7.71 23.52 12.57
N VAL A 5 -7.46 22.33 12.01
CA VAL A 5 -8.14 21.88 10.78
C VAL A 5 -8.82 20.54 11.03
N GLN A 6 -10.04 20.40 10.52
CA GLN A 6 -10.79 19.14 10.54
C GLN A 6 -10.62 18.46 9.18
N VAL A 7 -10.14 17.23 9.19
CA VAL A 7 -10.03 16.40 7.98
C VAL A 7 -11.06 15.30 8.05
N ILE A 8 -11.84 15.16 6.98
CA ILE A 8 -12.85 14.12 6.84
C ILE A 8 -12.17 12.95 6.11
N SER A 9 -11.83 11.90 6.85
CA SER A 9 -11.32 10.66 6.28
C SER A 9 -12.50 9.79 5.81
N GLN A 10 -12.69 9.65 4.50
CA GLN A 10 -13.65 8.68 3.96
C GLN A 10 -13.01 7.29 3.95
N SER A 11 -13.53 6.38 4.76
CA SER A 11 -13.20 4.96 4.68
C SER A 11 -13.79 4.38 3.38
N SER A 12 -12.93 3.96 2.45
CA SER A 12 -13.35 3.30 1.23
C SER A 12 -13.78 1.86 1.53
N ALA A 13 -15.04 1.66 1.90
CA ALA A 13 -15.71 0.37 1.86
C ALA A 13 -16.83 0.43 0.82
N GLY A 14 -16.96 -0.64 0.02
CA GLY A 14 -17.96 -0.79 -1.03
C GLY A 14 -19.42 -0.70 -0.53
N PRO A 15 -20.41 -0.74 -1.44
CA PRO A 15 -21.73 -0.19 -1.15
C PRO A 15 -22.64 -1.21 -0.44
N ARG A 16 -23.25 -0.81 0.68
CA ARG A 16 -24.72 -0.62 0.83
C ARG A 16 -25.14 -0.37 2.29
N PHE A 17 -25.91 0.70 2.44
CA PHE A 17 -27.04 0.97 3.35
C PHE A 17 -26.95 0.78 4.88
N THR A 18 -27.29 1.90 5.55
CA THR A 18 -27.78 2.12 6.93
C THR A 18 -26.90 1.71 8.10
N ALA A 19 -26.15 2.67 8.63
CA ALA A 19 -26.12 3.07 10.04
C ALA A 19 -25.20 4.30 10.14
N GLU A 20 -25.47 5.19 11.09
CA GLU A 20 -24.73 6.41 11.35
C GLU A 20 -23.23 6.19 11.24
N GLN A 21 -22.63 6.75 10.19
CA GLN A 21 -21.21 6.62 9.93
C GLN A 21 -20.52 7.63 10.84
N ASP A 22 -20.06 7.17 12.01
CA ASP A 22 -19.23 7.95 12.91
C ASP A 22 -17.98 8.41 12.16
N CYS A 23 -18.03 9.64 11.64
CA CYS A 23 -16.87 10.27 11.07
C CYS A 23 -15.96 10.60 12.26
N HIS A 24 -14.92 9.78 12.46
CA HIS A 24 -13.86 10.10 13.39
C HIS A 24 -13.13 11.34 12.87
N SER A 25 -13.65 12.51 13.23
CA SER A 25 -13.04 13.81 12.97
C SER A 25 -11.93 14.03 13.98
N GLU A 26 -10.74 13.55 13.67
CA GLU A 26 -9.56 13.83 14.49
C GLU A 26 -9.17 15.30 14.29
N LYS A 27 -9.25 16.10 15.34
CA LYS A 27 -8.85 17.52 15.31
C LYS A 27 -7.33 17.57 15.42
N MET A 28 -6.65 17.93 14.34
CA MET A 28 -5.20 18.16 14.35
C MET A 28 -4.86 19.63 14.10
N THR A 29 -3.67 20.04 14.53
CA THR A 29 -3.14 21.37 14.23
C THR A 29 -2.85 21.52 12.74
N PHE A 30 -2.88 22.73 12.20
CA PHE A 30 -2.62 22.98 10.79
C PHE A 30 -1.23 22.51 10.35
N ASP A 31 -0.22 22.61 11.23
CA ASP A 31 1.12 22.12 10.92
C ASP A 31 1.18 20.58 10.89
N ALA A 32 0.49 19.91 11.83
CA ALA A 32 0.34 18.45 11.79
C ALA A 32 -0.43 18.01 10.53
N PHE A 33 -1.46 18.76 10.12
CA PHE A 33 -2.17 18.52 8.85
C PHE A 33 -1.25 18.64 7.64
N ARG A 34 -0.41 19.68 7.58
CA ARG A 34 0.53 19.86 6.45
C ARG A 34 1.56 18.75 6.39
N GLN A 35 2.07 18.30 7.53
CA GLN A 35 3.01 17.18 7.61
C GLN A 35 2.33 15.87 7.18
N HIS A 36 1.17 15.57 7.74
CA HIS A 36 0.37 14.39 7.41
C HIS A 36 -0.03 14.36 5.93
N TRP A 37 -0.48 15.48 5.37
CA TRP A 37 -0.89 15.56 3.98
C TRP A 37 0.29 15.40 3.00
N ARG A 38 1.47 15.92 3.35
CA ARG A 38 2.70 15.67 2.58
C ARG A 38 3.07 14.19 2.60
N LEU A 39 3.05 13.55 3.78
CA LEU A 39 3.26 12.11 3.91
C LEU A 39 2.26 11.29 3.08
N LEU A 40 0.96 11.63 3.14
CA LEU A 40 -0.05 10.96 2.31
C LEU A 40 0.16 11.18 0.81
N ARG A 41 0.60 12.37 0.40
CA ARG A 41 0.91 12.68 -1.00
C ARG A 41 2.10 11.86 -1.47
N ASP A 42 3.16 11.79 -0.67
CA ASP A 42 4.38 11.06 -1.02
C ASP A 42 4.15 9.54 -1.01
N HIS A 43 3.38 9.03 -0.05
CA HIS A 43 2.91 7.63 -0.05
C HIS A 43 1.99 7.32 -1.24
N ASN A 44 1.16 8.27 -1.68
CA ASN A 44 0.35 8.11 -2.88
C ASN A 44 1.14 8.17 -4.19
N ARG A 45 2.40 8.61 -4.14
CA ARG A 45 3.27 8.67 -5.31
C ARG A 45 3.80 7.28 -5.71
N ASN A 46 3.79 6.31 -4.79
CA ASN A 46 4.24 4.94 -5.03
C ASN A 46 3.04 4.00 -5.23
N PRO A 47 2.64 3.70 -6.49
CA PRO A 47 1.48 2.87 -6.76
C PRO A 47 1.68 1.40 -6.34
N SER A 48 2.90 0.86 -6.42
CA SER A 48 3.20 -0.51 -5.99
C SER A 48 2.99 -0.71 -4.49
N LEU A 49 3.54 0.19 -3.67
CA LEU A 49 3.37 0.21 -2.22
C LEU A 49 1.90 0.30 -1.84
N ARG A 50 1.17 1.26 -2.42
CA ARG A 50 -0.24 1.46 -2.10
C ARG A 50 -1.07 0.24 -2.45
N TYR A 51 -0.80 -0.36 -3.62
CA TYR A 51 -1.55 -1.51 -4.07
C TYR A 51 -1.28 -2.72 -3.19
N PHE A 52 0.00 -3.06 -2.97
CA PHE A 52 0.41 -4.22 -2.16
C PHE A 52 -0.16 -4.15 -0.74
N ASN A 53 -0.09 -2.97 -0.10
CA ASN A 53 -0.59 -2.78 1.27
C ASN A 53 -2.11 -2.92 1.39
N ARG A 54 -2.86 -2.67 0.32
CA ARG A 54 -4.33 -2.80 0.31
C ARG A 54 -4.80 -4.25 0.15
N GLN A 55 -3.95 -5.15 -0.36
CA GLN A 55 -4.36 -6.52 -0.63
C GLN A 55 -4.43 -7.37 0.64
N ASN A 56 -5.25 -8.41 0.57
CA ASN A 56 -5.35 -9.43 1.62
C ASN A 56 -4.11 -10.33 1.65
N ASP A 57 -4.03 -11.16 2.69
CA ASP A 57 -2.88 -12.03 2.92
C ASP A 57 -2.78 -13.15 1.88
N ASP A 58 -3.90 -13.63 1.32
CA ASP A 58 -3.91 -14.60 0.23
C ASP A 58 -3.24 -14.07 -1.04
N PHE A 59 -3.53 -12.82 -1.41
CA PHE A 59 -2.87 -12.18 -2.54
C PHE A 59 -1.38 -11.99 -2.27
N LYS A 60 -1.03 -11.52 -1.07
CA LYS A 60 0.38 -11.35 -0.68
C LYS A 60 1.11 -12.69 -0.72
N PHE A 61 0.50 -13.77 -0.23
CA PHE A 61 1.03 -15.13 -0.36
C PHE A 61 1.33 -15.48 -1.82
N CYS A 62 0.36 -15.32 -2.72
CA CYS A 62 0.56 -15.57 -4.15
C CYS A 62 1.72 -14.77 -4.75
N VAL A 63 1.84 -13.48 -4.40
CA VAL A 63 2.95 -12.61 -4.84
C VAL A 63 4.29 -13.14 -4.33
N LEU A 64 4.39 -13.41 -3.02
CA LEU A 64 5.64 -13.84 -2.40
C LEU A 64 6.06 -15.24 -2.89
N THR A 65 5.11 -16.16 -3.07
CA THR A 65 5.37 -17.48 -3.65
C THR A 65 5.87 -17.37 -5.08
N LEU A 66 5.27 -16.48 -5.89
CA LEU A 66 5.74 -16.25 -7.26
C LEU A 66 7.12 -15.61 -7.30
N ALA A 67 7.42 -14.69 -6.39
CA ALA A 67 8.76 -14.09 -6.27
C ALA A 67 9.80 -15.14 -5.85
N ASN A 68 9.45 -16.02 -4.91
CA ASN A 68 10.31 -17.15 -4.50
C ASN A 68 10.58 -18.15 -5.63
N ARG A 69 9.72 -18.24 -6.64
CA ARG A 69 9.99 -19.06 -7.82
C ARG A 69 11.19 -18.55 -8.62
N ASP A 70 11.37 -17.24 -8.69
CA ASP A 70 12.50 -16.62 -9.38
C ASP A 70 13.75 -16.56 -8.49
N CYS A 71 13.56 -16.34 -7.18
CA CYS A 71 14.64 -16.32 -6.19
C CYS A 71 14.27 -17.17 -4.95
N PRO A 72 14.62 -18.46 -4.94
CA PRO A 72 14.25 -19.37 -3.86
C PRO A 72 14.78 -18.92 -2.49
N GLY A 73 13.90 -18.95 -1.48
CA GLY A 73 14.25 -18.61 -0.09
C GLY A 73 14.29 -17.11 0.22
N MET A 74 13.95 -16.24 -0.73
CA MET A 74 13.93 -14.79 -0.54
C MET A 74 12.86 -14.33 0.45
N PHE A 75 11.70 -14.99 0.46
CA PHE A 75 10.57 -14.70 1.35
C PHE A 75 10.20 -15.93 2.18
N ARG A 76 9.85 -15.69 3.44
CA ARG A 76 9.42 -16.72 4.39
C ARG A 76 7.90 -16.65 4.62
N LEU A 77 7.35 -17.66 5.28
CA LEU A 77 5.92 -17.67 5.63
C LEU A 77 5.56 -16.50 6.57
N GLU A 78 6.49 -16.11 7.44
CA GLU A 78 6.32 -15.01 8.40
C GLU A 78 6.30 -13.61 7.75
N ASP A 79 6.67 -13.54 6.47
CA ASP A 79 6.64 -12.31 5.67
C ASP A 79 5.24 -12.03 5.10
N ILE A 80 4.35 -13.02 5.09
CA ILE A 80 2.97 -12.85 4.64
C ILE A 80 2.26 -11.87 5.59
N GLY A 81 1.51 -10.93 5.00
CA GLY A 81 0.81 -9.88 5.73
C GLY A 81 1.67 -8.65 6.04
N ARG A 82 3.00 -8.75 5.99
CA ARG A 82 3.89 -7.60 6.20
C ARG A 82 3.64 -6.50 5.16
N PRO A 83 3.73 -5.21 5.55
CA PRO A 83 3.57 -4.11 4.62
C PRO A 83 4.80 -3.99 3.70
N PHE A 84 4.64 -3.40 2.52
CA PHE A 84 5.67 -3.22 1.50
C PHE A 84 6.95 -2.57 2.04
N GLN A 85 6.82 -1.64 2.99
CA GLN A 85 7.92 -0.91 3.60
C GLN A 85 8.83 -1.79 4.48
N PHE A 86 8.31 -2.91 5.01
CA PHE A 86 9.08 -3.83 5.85
C PHE A 86 10.23 -4.51 5.10
N PHE A 87 10.05 -4.72 3.80
CA PHE A 87 11.03 -5.38 2.95
C PHE A 87 12.19 -4.46 2.62
N ASP A 88 13.38 -5.01 2.38
CA ASP A 88 14.48 -4.26 1.78
C ASP A 88 14.22 -3.96 0.29
N GLN A 89 15.06 -3.12 -0.30
CA GLN A 89 14.90 -2.69 -1.68
C GLN A 89 14.90 -3.88 -2.68
N ALA A 90 15.77 -4.87 -2.47
CA ALA A 90 15.87 -6.03 -3.36
C ALA A 90 14.61 -6.90 -3.33
N ARG A 91 14.05 -7.12 -2.14
CA ARG A 91 12.77 -7.81 -1.96
C ARG A 91 11.61 -7.01 -2.53
N ARG A 92 11.57 -5.68 -2.33
CA ARG A 92 10.55 -4.80 -2.92
C ARG A 92 10.53 -4.88 -4.45
N GLU A 93 11.70 -4.91 -5.09
CA GLU A 93 11.80 -5.08 -6.54
C GLU A 93 11.20 -6.41 -7.00
N HIS A 94 11.52 -7.51 -6.31
CA HIS A 94 10.96 -8.83 -6.64
C HIS A 94 9.45 -8.91 -6.41
N ILE A 95 8.92 -8.23 -5.39
CA ILE A 95 7.49 -8.07 -5.17
C ILE A 95 6.84 -7.37 -6.37
N ILE A 96 7.41 -6.27 -6.85
CA ILE A 96 6.91 -5.53 -8.02
C ILE A 96 6.90 -6.40 -9.27
N LEU A 97 7.98 -7.15 -9.52
CA LEU A 97 8.07 -8.07 -10.66
C LEU A 97 7.02 -9.18 -10.58
N ALA A 98 6.82 -9.79 -9.42
CA ALA A 98 5.80 -10.80 -9.20
C ALA A 98 4.38 -10.23 -9.37
N MET A 99 4.11 -9.04 -8.85
CA MET A 99 2.83 -8.34 -9.06
C MET A 99 2.56 -8.08 -10.54
N ASN A 100 3.57 -7.65 -11.31
CA ASN A 100 3.46 -7.48 -12.76
C ASN A 100 3.19 -8.79 -13.49
N LYS A 101 3.78 -9.90 -13.06
CA LYS A 101 3.49 -11.24 -13.62
C LYS A 101 2.05 -11.65 -13.34
N LEU A 102 1.57 -11.49 -12.10
CA LEU A 102 0.17 -11.75 -11.74
C LEU A 102 -0.79 -10.83 -12.51
N ALA A 103 -0.41 -9.57 -12.75
CA ALA A 103 -1.24 -8.63 -13.48
C ALA A 103 -1.51 -9.04 -14.93
N ARG A 104 -0.66 -9.88 -15.51
CA ARG A 104 -0.86 -10.47 -16.83
C ARG A 104 -1.87 -11.62 -16.83
N TRP A 105 -2.21 -12.18 -15.67
CA TRP A 105 -3.09 -13.35 -15.54
C TRP A 105 -4.57 -12.98 -15.41
N GLY A 106 -4.91 -11.69 -15.30
CA GLY A 106 -6.30 -11.25 -15.30
C GLY A 106 -6.47 -9.73 -15.37
N ASN A 107 -7.69 -9.28 -15.69
CA ASN A 107 -8.02 -7.86 -15.87
C ASN A 107 -8.26 -7.08 -14.55
N MET A 108 -8.15 -7.74 -13.39
CA MET A 108 -8.41 -7.12 -12.07
C MET A 108 -7.22 -6.34 -11.50
N LEU A 109 -6.03 -6.52 -12.07
CA LEU A 109 -4.80 -5.89 -11.60
C LEU A 109 -4.46 -4.65 -12.46
N PRO A 110 -3.86 -3.59 -11.89
CA PRO A 110 -3.32 -2.48 -12.65
C PRO A 110 -2.35 -2.97 -13.73
N ARG A 111 -2.42 -2.37 -14.93
CA ARG A 111 -1.69 -2.85 -16.12
C ARG A 111 -0.19 -3.08 -15.88
N GLN A 112 0.47 -2.20 -15.15
CA GLN A 112 1.90 -2.32 -14.86
C GLN A 112 2.32 -1.43 -13.69
N PHE A 113 3.17 -2.00 -12.84
CA PHE A 113 3.89 -1.33 -11.76
C PHE A 113 5.34 -1.05 -12.20
N SER A 114 5.87 0.12 -11.83
CA SER A 114 7.25 0.49 -12.14
C SER A 114 8.20 -0.12 -11.12
N THR A 115 9.34 -0.69 -11.56
CA THR A 115 10.38 -1.15 -10.63
C THR A 115 11.01 0.00 -9.85
N ALA A 116 10.93 1.24 -10.35
CA ALA A 116 11.35 2.42 -9.61
C ALA A 116 10.58 2.64 -8.29
N ASP A 117 9.46 1.95 -8.10
CA ASP A 117 8.72 1.97 -6.84
C ASP A 117 9.41 1.18 -5.71
N CYS A 118 10.53 0.50 -5.96
CA CYS A 118 11.31 -0.15 -4.90
C CYS A 118 12.02 0.88 -3.98
N PHE A 119 12.30 2.08 -4.50
CA PHE A 119 12.93 3.16 -3.77
C PHE A 119 11.90 3.86 -2.89
N LEU A 120 12.12 3.81 -1.58
CA LEU A 120 11.38 4.61 -0.62
C LEU A 120 12.31 5.72 -0.10
N PRO A 121 11.81 6.97 0.08
CA PRO A 121 12.59 7.99 0.77
C PRO A 121 12.90 7.51 2.20
N GLU A 122 14.14 7.73 2.63
CA GLU A 122 14.59 7.48 4.02
C GLU A 122 13.83 8.32 5.04
#